data_AF-A0A955NIJ5-F1
#
_entry.id   AF-A0A955NIJ5-F1
#
_cell.length_a   1.000
_cell.length_b   1.000
_cell.length_c   1.000
_cell.angle_alpha   90.00
_cell.angle_beta   90.00
_cell.angle_gamma   90.00
#
_symmetry.space_group_name_H-M   'P 1'
#
loop_
_entity.id
_entity.type
_entity.pdbx_description
1 polymer ?
#
loop_
_entity_poly.entity_id
_entity_poly.type
_entity_poly.pdbx_seq_one_letter_code
_entity_poly.pdbx_strand_id
1 'polypeptide(L)'
;LVADAGPGGRAARYDFWRTIGELVSENYFGQIQTWCHEHNTRSGGHLLMEESLLSHVPLYGDLFQCLRRLDAPSMDCLTSIPSAAPWYVARLVSSAAELEGRTVTMSETSDHVQRYRPKGDDRPRRVVTEDEIRGTCNRLILNGITTITSYYSFAELEKEQLVRLNETIGRCCTALKGGHQVADIALLYPIESLWPRFTPSHRWTEACPPEARRIETTYRSTMESLFAARRDFTIVDAQALLDAEVDAGVLRHGNLEWRVVVLPGADTLPLAAWEKLAAFWRSGGVVIAVNRLPANSESEFPSPAVQAMAAEVFGGADEPGPNGNDLGGAGVFLGPGSQTLLPYVLDNLLERDVLVSEESTPVRFTHRRIDGHEVYYLINDSGEPWSGTATFAAEGGGERWDPATGDMKEVEDASDVRLQLNAYSGALFRFDRALRPERRSSSEGPLPGLEQSELPEVDPVMVKGEFVDGEIEKKEDGAWTASGRLTKGDVDTFLFACFNYDDPLDLSGAACLVTDTSAPEGQRAPTPLRIIVRDAHGAECIADTERHLSTPGQVRCHVLLNQFERAGWDRTDIPTFDWSAVTSIRIGWGGYLGAEDETVAFTCTPPRVGRLDTR
;
A
#
# COMPACT_ATOMS: atom_id res chain seq x y z
N LEU A 1 11.86 -28.40 7.29
CA LEU A 1 12.13 -27.08 6.66
C LEU A 1 11.88 -27.11 5.15
N VAL A 2 12.64 -27.90 4.38
CA VAL A 2 12.56 -27.89 2.90
C VAL A 2 11.56 -28.85 2.27
N ALA A 3 11.18 -29.92 2.96
CA ALA A 3 10.14 -30.84 2.48
C ALA A 3 8.74 -30.27 2.78
N ASP A 4 7.79 -30.51 1.89
CA ASP A 4 6.37 -30.29 2.17
C ASP A 4 5.84 -31.47 3.01
N ALA A 5 5.75 -31.24 4.32
CA ALA A 5 5.24 -32.19 5.30
C ALA A 5 3.86 -31.76 5.84
N GLY A 6 3.11 -30.98 5.07
CA GLY A 6 1.80 -30.48 5.47
C GLY A 6 1.86 -29.54 6.69
N PRO A 7 0.86 -29.60 7.60
CA PRO A 7 0.79 -28.73 8.78
C PRO A 7 2.05 -28.76 9.65
N GLY A 8 2.63 -29.94 9.91
CA GLY A 8 3.86 -30.06 10.70
C GLY A 8 5.07 -29.40 10.05
N GLY A 9 5.13 -29.41 8.71
CA GLY A 9 6.17 -28.68 7.97
C GLY A 9 6.02 -27.16 8.05
N ARG A 10 4.78 -26.66 8.08
CA ARG A 10 4.46 -25.24 8.26
C ARG A 10 4.82 -24.73 9.65
N ALA A 11 4.42 -25.45 10.70
CA ALA A 11 4.78 -25.13 12.08
C ALA A 11 6.31 -25.12 12.28
N ALA A 12 7.01 -26.14 11.77
CA ALA A 12 8.47 -26.18 11.86
C ALA A 12 9.18 -25.02 11.13
N ARG A 13 8.60 -24.52 10.02
CA ARG A 13 9.14 -23.33 9.33
C ARG A 13 8.84 -22.04 10.08
N TYR A 14 7.66 -21.93 10.67
CA TYR A 14 7.30 -20.82 11.55
C TYR A 14 8.30 -20.72 12.72
N ASP A 15 8.50 -21.80 13.48
CA ASP A 15 9.45 -21.84 14.60
C ASP A 15 10.88 -21.50 14.14
N PHE A 16 11.32 -22.06 13.01
CA PHE A 16 12.66 -21.82 12.50
C PHE A 16 12.91 -20.34 12.20
N TRP A 17 12.03 -19.70 11.44
CA TRP A 17 12.23 -18.30 11.06
C TRP A 17 12.01 -17.34 12.23
N ARG A 18 11.10 -17.65 13.17
CA ARG A 18 11.00 -16.93 14.44
C ARG A 18 12.32 -16.98 15.20
N THR A 19 12.91 -18.18 15.36
CA THR A 19 14.21 -18.34 16.03
C THR A 19 15.33 -17.58 15.32
N ILE A 20 15.35 -17.52 13.98
CA ILE A 20 16.31 -16.68 13.26
C ILE A 20 16.09 -15.19 13.61
N GLY A 21 14.85 -14.70 13.57
CA GLY A 21 14.48 -13.34 13.96
C GLY A 21 15.00 -12.97 15.34
N GLU A 22 14.61 -13.75 16.35
CA GLU A 22 15.00 -13.55 17.75
C GLU A 22 16.52 -13.55 17.93
N LEU A 23 17.24 -14.48 17.29
CA LEU A 23 18.69 -14.59 17.45
C LEU A 23 19.42 -13.44 16.75
N VAL A 24 18.97 -13.00 15.57
CA VAL A 24 19.61 -11.90 14.83
C VAL A 24 19.31 -10.57 15.51
N SER A 25 18.06 -10.31 15.89
CA SER A 25 17.66 -9.08 16.57
C SER A 25 18.42 -8.90 17.89
N GLU A 26 18.52 -9.95 18.71
CA GLU A 26 19.16 -9.85 20.03
C GLU A 26 20.68 -9.94 19.96
N ASN A 27 21.23 -10.92 19.24
CA ASN A 27 22.66 -11.20 19.31
C ASN A 27 23.50 -10.38 18.33
N TYR A 28 22.91 -9.80 17.29
CA TYR A 28 23.62 -8.87 16.42
C TYR A 28 23.26 -7.43 16.78
N PHE A 29 22.00 -7.03 16.57
CA PHE A 29 21.58 -5.64 16.76
C PHE A 29 21.52 -5.25 18.25
N GLY A 30 20.95 -6.11 19.10
CA GLY A 30 20.83 -5.86 20.54
C GLY A 30 22.18 -5.72 21.24
N GLN A 31 23.19 -6.51 20.86
CA GLN A 31 24.55 -6.39 21.40
C GLN A 31 25.21 -5.08 20.98
N ILE A 32 25.07 -4.68 19.70
CA ILE A 32 25.59 -3.39 19.21
C ILE A 32 24.91 -2.23 19.93
N GLN A 33 23.58 -2.28 20.07
CA GLN A 33 22.83 -1.29 20.82
C GLN A 33 23.28 -1.18 22.27
N THR A 34 23.40 -2.31 22.97
CA THR A 34 23.88 -2.34 24.35
C THR A 34 25.27 -1.71 24.47
N TRP A 35 26.20 -2.09 23.59
CA TRP A 35 27.53 -1.49 23.55
C TRP A 35 27.47 0.02 23.28
N CYS A 36 26.62 0.46 22.35
CA CYS A 36 26.43 1.87 22.05
C CYS A 36 25.94 2.64 23.29
N HIS A 37 24.96 2.10 24.03
CA HIS A 37 24.45 2.72 25.26
C HIS A 37 25.53 2.83 26.34
N GLU A 38 26.32 1.77 26.55
CA GLU A 38 27.46 1.77 27.49
C GLU A 38 28.51 2.84 27.14
N HIS A 39 28.60 3.23 25.87
CA HIS A 39 29.54 4.24 25.37
C HIS A 39 28.90 5.59 25.06
N ASN A 40 27.66 5.82 25.51
CA ASN A 40 26.90 7.07 25.28
C ASN A 40 26.79 7.47 23.79
N THR A 41 26.71 6.48 22.91
CA THR A 41 26.43 6.68 21.48
C THR A 41 25.12 6.00 21.10
N ARG A 42 24.52 6.41 19.99
CA ARG A 42 23.30 5.79 19.44
C ARG A 42 23.68 4.72 18.43
N SER A 43 23.03 3.56 18.48
CA SER A 43 23.07 2.59 17.39
C SER A 43 22.20 3.07 16.23
N GLY A 44 22.75 3.15 15.04
CA GLY A 44 22.02 3.52 13.83
C GLY A 44 22.58 2.81 12.61
N GLY A 45 21.83 2.82 11.52
CA GLY A 45 22.19 2.10 10.29
C GLY A 45 20.95 1.60 9.56
N HIS A 46 21.14 1.27 8.29
CA HIS A 46 20.12 0.70 7.43
C HIS A 46 20.41 -0.79 7.18
N LEU A 47 19.41 -1.55 6.75
CA LEU A 47 19.47 -3.01 6.65
C LEU A 47 19.40 -3.42 5.19
N LEU A 48 20.08 -4.48 4.75
CA LEU A 48 20.05 -4.87 3.35
C LEU A 48 18.63 -5.26 2.87
N MET A 49 18.17 -4.68 1.76
CA MET A 49 16.92 -5.04 1.05
C MET A 49 15.62 -4.71 1.79
N GLU A 50 15.52 -3.52 2.40
CA GLU A 50 14.30 -3.08 3.11
C GLU A 50 13.07 -2.98 2.20
N GLU A 51 13.25 -2.91 0.87
CA GLU A 51 12.13 -2.76 -0.06
C GLU A 51 11.30 -4.02 -0.24
N SER A 52 11.90 -5.19 0.01
CA SER A 52 11.32 -6.50 -0.29
C SER A 52 11.03 -7.29 0.98
N LEU A 53 9.75 -7.37 1.34
CA LEU A 53 9.25 -8.20 2.44
C LEU A 53 9.73 -9.66 2.33
N LEU A 54 9.78 -10.21 1.12
CA LEU A 54 10.29 -11.57 0.91
C LEU A 54 11.78 -11.70 1.27
N SER A 55 12.57 -10.67 1.01
CA SER A 55 14.00 -10.65 1.32
C SER A 55 14.27 -10.54 2.83
N HIS A 56 13.31 -10.02 3.60
CA HIS A 56 13.44 -9.90 5.05
C HIS A 56 13.57 -11.28 5.74
N VAL A 57 12.87 -12.31 5.24
CA VAL A 57 12.90 -13.66 5.83
C VAL A 57 14.30 -14.30 5.78
N PRO A 58 14.95 -14.48 4.62
CA PRO A 58 16.25 -15.15 4.56
C PRO A 58 17.40 -14.31 5.14
N LEU A 59 17.26 -12.98 5.19
CA LEU A 59 18.30 -12.09 5.70
C LEU A 59 18.22 -11.91 7.23
N TYR A 60 17.00 -11.82 7.78
CA TYR A 60 16.80 -11.42 9.17
C TYR A 60 15.87 -12.35 9.95
N GLY A 61 15.07 -13.19 9.28
CA GLY A 61 13.88 -13.81 9.87
C GLY A 61 12.76 -12.78 10.05
N ASP A 62 13.06 -11.72 10.81
CA ASP A 62 12.23 -10.55 11.03
C ASP A 62 13.06 -9.24 10.95
N LEU A 63 12.99 -8.55 9.80
CA LEU A 63 13.66 -7.26 9.62
C LEU A 63 13.09 -6.18 10.55
N PHE A 64 11.79 -6.18 10.82
CA PHE A 64 11.14 -5.14 11.61
C PHE A 64 11.54 -5.25 13.09
N GLN A 65 11.62 -6.47 13.61
CA GLN A 65 12.19 -6.74 14.93
C GLN A 65 13.64 -6.25 15.04
N CYS A 66 14.45 -6.41 13.98
CA CYS A 66 15.82 -5.89 13.96
C CYS A 66 15.86 -4.35 13.96
N LEU A 67 14.98 -3.67 13.20
CA LEU A 67 14.88 -2.22 13.19
C LEU A 67 14.53 -1.65 14.58
N ARG A 68 13.63 -2.31 15.33
CA ARG A 68 13.28 -1.93 16.70
C ARG A 68 14.46 -1.97 17.68
N ARG A 69 15.54 -2.72 17.36
CA ARG A 69 16.79 -2.78 18.13
C ARG A 69 17.81 -1.69 17.75
N LEU A 70 17.43 -0.69 16.96
CA LEU A 70 18.25 0.48 16.66
C LEU A 70 17.77 1.72 17.42
N ASP A 71 18.70 2.58 17.84
CA ASP A 71 18.38 3.85 18.48
C ASP A 71 18.03 4.97 17.49
N ALA A 72 18.55 4.84 16.27
CA ALA A 72 18.27 5.67 15.13
C ALA A 72 18.15 4.76 13.89
N PRO A 73 17.03 4.03 13.73
CA PRO A 73 16.85 3.17 12.56
C PRO A 73 16.89 4.02 11.28
N SER A 74 17.50 3.47 10.23
CA SER A 74 17.79 4.20 9.01
C SER A 74 17.40 3.42 7.76
N MET A 75 17.43 4.11 6.61
CA MET A 75 17.29 3.55 5.27
C MET A 75 18.32 4.16 4.32
N ASP A 76 18.46 3.62 3.11
CA ASP A 76 19.05 4.33 1.98
C ASP A 76 18.01 4.66 0.89
N CYS A 77 18.25 5.74 0.16
CA CYS A 77 17.45 6.21 -0.97
C CYS A 77 18.41 6.61 -2.09
N LEU A 78 18.63 5.68 -3.01
CA LEU A 78 19.62 5.80 -4.09
C LEU A 78 19.12 6.55 -5.32
N THR A 79 17.86 6.98 -5.31
CA THR A 79 17.23 7.74 -6.39
C THR A 79 16.82 9.12 -5.89
N SER A 80 16.89 10.10 -6.77
CA SER A 80 16.29 11.43 -6.55
C SER A 80 15.20 11.75 -7.55
N ILE A 81 14.54 10.73 -8.09
CA ILE A 81 13.28 10.89 -8.81
C ILE A 81 12.16 10.73 -7.78
N PRO A 82 11.40 11.80 -7.44
CA PRO A 82 10.44 11.77 -6.33
C PRO A 82 9.45 10.61 -6.40
N SER A 83 8.90 10.33 -7.58
CA SER A 83 7.95 9.23 -7.79
C SER A 83 8.53 7.84 -7.54
N ALA A 84 9.85 7.67 -7.67
CA ALA A 84 10.56 6.41 -7.45
C ALA A 84 11.16 6.29 -6.04
N ALA A 85 11.06 7.33 -5.19
CA ALA A 85 11.59 7.28 -3.84
C ALA A 85 10.85 6.21 -3.01
N PRO A 86 11.56 5.32 -2.28
CA PRO A 86 10.97 4.22 -1.51
C PRO A 86 10.37 4.72 -0.18
N TRP A 87 9.37 5.59 -0.29
CA TRP A 87 8.69 6.26 0.83
C TRP A 87 8.13 5.28 1.88
N TYR A 88 7.79 4.08 1.47
CA TYR A 88 7.28 3.04 2.35
C TYR A 88 8.37 2.43 3.24
N VAL A 89 9.64 2.49 2.84
CA VAL A 89 10.76 2.10 3.71
C VAL A 89 10.95 3.16 4.79
N ALA A 90 10.84 4.45 4.43
CA ALA A 90 10.81 5.53 5.41
C ALA A 90 9.71 5.30 6.45
N ARG A 91 8.51 4.91 6.00
CA ARG A 91 7.39 4.56 6.87
C ARG A 91 7.69 3.36 7.77
N LEU A 92 8.30 2.31 7.24
CA LEU A 92 8.69 1.11 7.98
C LEU A 92 9.69 1.46 9.10
N VAL A 93 10.77 2.16 8.75
CA VAL A 93 11.80 2.64 9.68
C VAL A 93 11.21 3.56 10.75
N SER A 94 10.36 4.51 10.34
CA SER A 94 9.69 5.42 11.27
C SER A 94 8.78 4.67 12.22
N SER A 95 8.01 3.69 11.74
CA SER A 95 7.09 2.96 12.61
C SER A 95 7.82 2.13 13.66
N ALA A 96 8.95 1.49 13.29
CA ALA A 96 9.81 0.81 14.26
C ALA A 96 10.38 1.78 15.31
N ALA A 97 10.79 2.99 14.89
CA ALA A 97 11.24 4.04 15.80
C ALA A 97 10.12 4.48 16.77
N GLU A 98 8.92 4.77 16.26
CA GLU A 98 7.78 5.26 17.05
C GLU A 98 7.33 4.26 18.11
N LEU A 99 7.27 2.96 17.77
CA LEU A 99 6.95 1.89 18.73
C LEU A 99 7.94 1.85 19.91
N GLU A 100 9.20 2.21 19.67
CA GLU A 100 10.27 2.20 20.67
C GLU A 100 10.54 3.60 21.27
N GLY A 101 9.68 4.60 20.98
CA GLY A 101 9.84 5.97 21.47
C GLY A 101 11.10 6.68 20.96
N ARG A 102 11.64 6.27 19.81
CA ARG A 102 12.84 6.84 19.18
C ARG A 102 12.45 8.10 18.40
N THR A 103 13.26 9.14 18.55
CA THR A 103 13.01 10.45 17.93
C THR A 103 13.91 10.74 16.73
N VAL A 104 14.79 9.80 16.38
CA VAL A 104 15.74 9.96 15.28
C VAL A 104 15.58 8.80 14.32
N THR A 105 15.48 9.14 13.05
CA THR A 105 15.37 8.25 11.90
C THR A 105 16.19 8.88 10.78
N MET A 106 16.95 8.07 10.04
CA MET A 106 17.90 8.61 9.07
C MET A 106 17.70 8.04 7.68
N SER A 107 18.07 8.82 6.66
CA SER A 107 18.25 8.30 5.30
C SER A 107 19.61 8.69 4.76
N GLU A 108 20.37 7.72 4.25
CA GLU A 108 21.38 7.98 3.23
C GLU A 108 20.64 8.33 1.93
N THR A 109 20.81 9.54 1.39
CA THR A 109 20.06 10.00 0.21
C THR A 109 21.01 10.48 -0.89
N SER A 110 20.79 9.99 -2.13
CA SER A 110 21.63 10.31 -3.29
C SER A 110 20.90 10.22 -4.63
N ASP A 111 21.61 10.51 -5.72
CA ASP A 111 21.23 10.28 -7.11
C ASP A 111 22.02 9.12 -7.76
N HIS A 112 22.47 8.15 -6.96
CA HIS A 112 23.30 7.03 -7.41
C HIS A 112 22.70 6.31 -8.63
N VAL A 113 21.39 6.00 -8.62
CA VAL A 113 20.69 5.35 -9.75
C VAL A 113 20.78 6.17 -11.04
N GLN A 114 20.73 7.51 -10.93
CA GLN A 114 20.81 8.40 -12.08
C GLN A 114 22.23 8.52 -12.64
N ARG A 115 23.27 8.35 -11.80
CA ARG A 115 24.69 8.57 -12.16
C ARG A 115 25.50 7.32 -12.43
N TYR A 116 25.30 6.25 -11.66
CA TYR A 116 26.17 5.08 -11.68
C TYR A 116 26.05 4.32 -12.99
N ARG A 117 27.19 4.01 -13.60
CA ARG A 117 27.28 3.18 -14.82
C ARG A 117 28.38 2.14 -14.60
N PRO A 118 28.08 0.84 -14.68
CA PRO A 118 29.12 -0.18 -14.64
C PRO A 118 30.04 -0.05 -15.87
N LYS A 119 31.22 -0.67 -15.79
CA LYS A 119 32.18 -0.63 -16.90
C LYS A 119 31.56 -1.13 -18.20
N GLY A 120 31.56 -0.30 -19.23
CA GLY A 120 31.00 -0.61 -20.55
C GLY A 120 29.55 -0.16 -20.77
N ASP A 121 28.90 0.40 -19.75
CA ASP A 121 27.59 1.04 -19.90
C ASP A 121 27.77 2.52 -20.29
N ASP A 122 27.34 2.85 -21.51
CA ASP A 122 27.44 4.16 -22.14
C ASP A 122 26.14 4.99 -22.07
N ARG A 123 25.10 4.47 -21.39
CA ARG A 123 23.83 5.20 -21.22
C ARG A 123 24.09 6.55 -20.55
N PRO A 124 23.50 7.65 -21.04
CA PRO A 124 23.73 8.98 -20.50
C PRO A 124 23.32 9.04 -19.03
N ARG A 125 24.11 9.76 -18.22
CA ARG A 125 23.75 10.09 -16.85
C ARG A 125 22.61 11.11 -16.85
N ARG A 126 21.70 11.00 -15.89
CA ARG A 126 20.67 12.02 -15.66
C ARG A 126 21.16 12.93 -14.54
N VAL A 127 21.15 14.23 -14.80
CA VAL A 127 21.34 15.25 -13.76
C VAL A 127 19.98 15.46 -13.10
N VAL A 128 19.93 15.33 -11.78
CA VAL A 128 18.72 15.62 -11.01
C VAL A 128 18.67 17.10 -10.65
N THR A 129 17.48 17.67 -10.68
CA THR A 129 17.24 19.08 -10.39
C THR A 129 17.13 19.34 -8.87
N GLU A 130 17.27 20.61 -8.46
CA GLU A 130 17.00 21.04 -7.07
C GLU A 130 15.60 20.63 -6.60
N ASP A 131 14.60 20.72 -7.49
CA ASP A 131 13.20 20.39 -7.20
C ASP A 131 13.00 18.88 -7.03
N GLU A 132 13.65 18.07 -7.86
CA GLU A 132 13.60 16.60 -7.76
C GLU A 132 14.27 16.09 -6.47
N ILE A 133 15.41 16.68 -6.07
CA ILE A 133 16.06 16.36 -4.79
C ILE A 133 15.14 16.77 -3.63
N ARG A 134 14.59 17.98 -3.67
CA ARG A 134 13.66 18.47 -2.64
C ARG A 134 12.42 17.59 -2.53
N GLY A 135 11.81 17.18 -3.64
CA GLY A 135 10.66 16.29 -3.66
C GLY A 135 10.95 14.93 -3.07
N THR A 136 12.09 14.36 -3.40
CA THR A 136 12.57 13.08 -2.84
C THR A 136 12.70 13.20 -1.31
N CYS A 137 13.43 14.20 -0.82
CA CYS A 137 13.59 14.42 0.62
C CYS A 137 12.26 14.69 1.32
N ASN A 138 11.36 15.48 0.72
CA ASN A 138 10.05 15.78 1.27
C ASN A 138 9.19 14.53 1.44
N ARG A 139 9.24 13.60 0.48
CA ARG A 139 8.52 12.32 0.55
C ARG A 139 9.07 11.40 1.65
N LEU A 140 10.39 11.41 1.87
CA LEU A 140 11.02 10.67 2.97
C LEU A 140 10.68 11.29 4.34
N ILE A 141 10.75 12.62 4.45
CA ILE A 141 10.44 13.35 5.69
C ILE A 141 8.98 13.19 6.08
N LEU A 142 8.07 13.29 5.11
CA LEU A 142 6.63 13.05 5.33
C LEU A 142 6.36 11.66 5.86
N ASN A 143 7.18 10.67 5.52
CA ASN A 143 7.05 9.31 6.03
C ASN A 143 7.94 9.02 7.25
N GLY A 144 8.39 10.09 7.92
CA GLY A 144 8.99 10.01 9.24
C GLY A 144 10.51 9.98 9.27
N ILE A 145 11.22 10.28 8.17
CA ILE A 145 12.67 10.53 8.22
C ILE A 145 12.95 11.92 8.80
N THR A 146 13.73 11.96 9.88
CA THR A 146 14.04 13.20 10.61
C THR A 146 15.47 13.69 10.37
N THR A 147 16.31 12.91 9.69
CA THR A 147 17.70 13.25 9.39
C THR A 147 18.08 12.76 8.00
N ILE A 148 18.47 13.68 7.11
CA ILE A 148 18.98 13.34 5.76
C ILE A 148 20.50 13.42 5.76
N THR A 149 21.14 12.30 5.43
CA THR A 149 22.59 12.22 5.17
C THR A 149 22.79 12.25 3.66
N SER A 150 23.30 13.38 3.15
CA SER A 150 23.48 13.58 1.71
C SER A 150 24.75 12.94 1.16
N TYR A 151 24.61 12.16 0.08
CA TYR A 151 25.70 11.57 -0.70
C TYR A 151 25.77 12.07 -2.15
N TYR A 152 25.21 13.25 -2.42
CA TYR A 152 25.27 13.88 -3.75
C TYR A 152 26.68 14.38 -4.09
N SER A 153 27.02 14.34 -5.39
CA SER A 153 28.26 14.95 -5.90
C SER A 153 28.23 16.48 -5.87
N PHE A 154 27.04 17.09 -5.85
CA PHE A 154 26.77 18.54 -5.87
C PHE A 154 27.45 19.39 -6.97
N ALA A 155 28.26 18.79 -7.86
CA ALA A 155 29.07 19.49 -8.85
C ALA A 155 28.26 20.22 -9.94
N GLU A 156 26.99 19.86 -10.08
CA GLU A 156 26.05 20.37 -11.09
C GLU A 156 25.00 21.33 -10.47
N LEU A 157 25.17 21.72 -9.20
CA LEU A 157 24.30 22.67 -8.51
C LEU A 157 25.08 23.92 -8.11
N GLU A 158 24.49 25.08 -8.36
CA GLU A 158 25.05 26.35 -7.90
C GLU A 158 25.01 26.43 -6.37
N LYS A 159 25.94 27.20 -5.79
CA LYS A 159 26.04 27.36 -4.33
C LYS A 159 24.71 27.81 -3.71
N GLU A 160 24.00 28.72 -4.37
CA GLU A 160 22.73 29.25 -3.90
C GLU A 160 21.62 28.18 -3.88
N GLN A 161 21.65 27.24 -4.83
CA GLN A 161 20.72 26.09 -4.85
C GLN A 161 21.00 25.16 -3.68
N LEU A 162 22.29 24.87 -3.41
CA LEU A 162 22.70 24.05 -2.29
C LEU A 162 22.30 24.67 -0.95
N VAL A 163 22.48 25.97 -0.78
CA VAL A 163 22.06 26.69 0.43
C VAL A 163 20.55 26.56 0.62
N ARG A 164 19.75 26.88 -0.40
CA ARG A 164 18.28 26.78 -0.31
C ARG A 164 17.82 25.35 0.02
N LEU A 165 18.41 24.35 -0.64
CA LEU A 165 18.09 22.95 -0.39
C LEU A 165 18.40 22.56 1.05
N ASN A 166 19.61 22.84 1.54
CA ASN A 166 20.02 22.50 2.90
C ASN A 166 19.20 23.24 3.96
N GLU A 167 18.91 24.53 3.75
CA GLU A 167 18.06 25.30 4.66
C GLU A 167 16.64 24.74 4.70
N THR A 168 16.04 24.46 3.53
CA THR A 168 14.67 23.92 3.45
C THR A 168 14.57 22.56 4.14
N ILE A 169 15.45 21.62 3.78
CA ILE A 169 15.46 20.27 4.35
C ILE A 169 15.81 20.32 5.84
N GLY A 170 16.78 21.15 6.24
CA GLY A 170 17.17 21.32 7.64
C GLY A 170 16.04 21.88 8.52
N ARG A 171 15.27 22.85 8.01
CA ARG A 171 14.08 23.38 8.71
C ARG A 171 12.99 22.31 8.85
N CYS A 172 12.67 21.58 7.78
CA CYS A 172 11.69 20.48 7.84
C CYS A 172 12.11 19.41 8.85
N CYS A 173 13.35 18.91 8.74
CA CYS A 173 13.88 17.89 9.65
C CYS A 173 13.87 18.36 11.11
N THR A 174 14.19 19.63 11.37
CA THR A 174 14.20 20.21 12.72
C THR A 174 12.79 20.34 13.28
N ALA A 175 11.84 20.86 12.49
CA ALA A 175 10.47 21.09 12.91
C ALA A 175 9.67 19.80 13.15
N LEU A 176 10.04 18.71 12.47
CA LEU A 176 9.36 17.41 12.56
C LEU A 176 10.08 16.40 13.46
N LYS A 177 11.20 16.79 14.06
CA LYS A 177 11.97 15.92 14.95
C LYS A 177 11.31 15.81 16.32
N GLY A 178 11.19 14.58 16.81
CA GLY A 178 10.57 14.30 18.09
C GLY A 178 9.05 14.15 18.00
N GLY A 179 8.41 14.13 19.16
CA GLY A 179 6.99 13.80 19.26
C GLY A 179 6.68 12.37 18.82
N HIS A 180 5.45 12.15 18.40
CA HIS A 180 4.99 10.89 17.82
C HIS A 180 3.97 11.14 16.71
N GLN A 181 3.80 10.15 15.85
CA GLN A 181 2.76 10.17 14.82
C GLN A 181 1.36 10.16 15.43
N VAL A 182 0.43 10.93 14.85
CA VAL A 182 -1.00 10.86 15.12
C VAL A 182 -1.66 10.19 13.91
N ALA A 183 -2.01 8.91 14.02
CA ALA A 183 -2.68 8.17 12.97
C ALA A 183 -3.60 7.10 13.56
N ASP A 184 -4.82 7.03 13.03
CA ASP A 184 -5.83 6.09 13.51
C ASP A 184 -5.70 4.67 12.96
N ILE A 185 -4.83 4.49 11.96
CA ILE A 185 -4.70 3.24 11.22
C ILE A 185 -3.36 2.57 11.59
N ALA A 186 -3.45 1.36 12.13
CA ALA A 186 -2.33 0.44 12.22
C ALA A 186 -2.37 -0.52 11.01
N LEU A 187 -1.25 -0.65 10.31
CA LEU A 187 -1.07 -1.62 9.23
C LEU A 187 -0.15 -2.75 9.70
N LEU A 188 -0.65 -3.97 9.75
CA LEU A 188 0.15 -5.11 10.19
C LEU A 188 1.26 -5.44 9.18
N TYR A 189 2.48 -5.64 9.68
CA TYR A 189 3.63 -6.20 8.99
C TYR A 189 3.51 -7.74 8.93
N PRO A 190 3.17 -8.36 7.78
CA PRO A 190 2.65 -9.73 7.74
C PRO A 190 3.73 -10.80 7.62
N ILE A 191 4.91 -10.59 8.20
CA ILE A 191 6.08 -11.47 8.07
C ILE A 191 5.81 -12.90 8.58
N GLU A 192 5.01 -13.03 9.62
CA GLU A 192 4.63 -14.32 10.21
C GLU A 192 3.77 -15.18 9.29
N SER A 193 3.04 -14.56 8.37
CA SER A 193 2.31 -15.28 7.32
C SER A 193 3.23 -15.74 6.18
N LEU A 194 4.43 -15.17 6.06
CA LEU A 194 5.45 -15.63 5.11
C LEU A 194 6.24 -16.84 5.64
N TRP A 195 6.57 -16.88 6.93
CA TRP A 195 7.42 -17.95 7.47
C TRP A 195 6.94 -19.38 7.14
N PRO A 196 5.64 -19.74 7.27
CA PRO A 196 5.15 -21.08 6.94
C PRO A 196 5.30 -21.46 5.47
N ARG A 197 5.45 -20.46 4.59
CA ARG A 197 5.53 -20.59 3.13
C ARG A 197 6.96 -20.46 2.60
N PHE A 198 7.85 -19.86 3.36
CA PHE A 198 9.22 -19.61 2.92
C PHE A 198 10.08 -20.86 3.04
N THR A 199 10.47 -21.42 1.89
CA THR A 199 11.38 -22.57 1.82
C THR A 199 12.80 -22.10 1.55
N PRO A 200 13.79 -22.41 2.43
CA PRO A 200 15.19 -22.08 2.17
C PRO A 200 15.68 -22.58 0.80
N SER A 201 16.33 -21.72 0.02
CA SER A 201 16.72 -22.01 -1.36
C SER A 201 18.05 -21.34 -1.74
N HIS A 202 18.82 -22.01 -2.60
CA HIS A 202 20.03 -21.44 -3.22
C HIS A 202 19.71 -20.40 -4.31
N ARG A 203 18.45 -20.33 -4.76
CA ARG A 203 17.93 -19.28 -5.66
C ARG A 203 17.20 -18.17 -4.91
N TRP A 204 17.46 -18.03 -3.60
CA TRP A 204 16.97 -16.91 -2.79
C TRP A 204 15.45 -16.74 -2.92
N THR A 205 14.97 -15.50 -3.02
CA THR A 205 13.55 -15.17 -3.16
C THR A 205 12.97 -15.54 -4.52
N GLU A 206 13.78 -15.86 -5.54
CA GLU A 206 13.29 -16.31 -6.86
C GLU A 206 12.53 -17.63 -6.76
N ALA A 207 12.95 -18.51 -5.85
CA ALA A 207 12.31 -19.81 -5.62
C ALA A 207 11.10 -19.75 -4.67
N CYS A 208 10.72 -18.57 -4.16
CA CYS A 208 9.56 -18.45 -3.29
C CYS A 208 8.28 -18.91 -4.00
N PRO A 209 7.41 -19.66 -3.31
CA PRO A 209 6.14 -20.08 -3.90
C PRO A 209 5.26 -18.86 -4.22
N PRO A 210 4.36 -18.94 -5.21
CA PRO A 210 3.46 -17.84 -5.58
C PRO A 210 2.67 -17.27 -4.41
N GLU A 211 2.30 -18.09 -3.42
CA GLU A 211 1.60 -17.63 -2.22
C GLU A 211 2.40 -16.62 -1.39
N ALA A 212 3.71 -16.79 -1.29
CA ALA A 212 4.57 -15.87 -0.55
C ALA A 212 4.67 -14.52 -1.28
N ARG A 213 4.81 -14.55 -2.62
CA ARG A 213 4.80 -13.33 -3.46
C ARG A 213 3.48 -12.56 -3.34
N ARG A 214 2.35 -13.26 -3.23
CA ARG A 214 1.04 -12.64 -3.02
C ARG A 214 0.95 -11.86 -1.71
N ILE A 215 1.58 -12.34 -0.62
CA ILE A 215 1.60 -11.61 0.65
C ILE A 215 2.39 -10.30 0.50
N GLU A 216 3.58 -10.35 -0.12
CA GLU A 216 4.37 -9.13 -0.41
C GLU A 216 3.60 -8.16 -1.31
N THR A 217 2.98 -8.64 -2.38
CA THR A 217 2.18 -7.82 -3.31
C THR A 217 0.99 -7.18 -2.59
N THR A 218 0.28 -7.94 -1.76
CA THR A 218 -0.86 -7.43 -0.96
C THR A 218 -0.39 -6.37 0.05
N TYR A 219 0.73 -6.61 0.73
CA TYR A 219 1.31 -5.64 1.66
C TYR A 219 1.71 -4.33 0.95
N ARG A 220 2.39 -4.44 -0.19
CA ARG A 220 2.82 -3.31 -1.01
C ARG A 220 1.64 -2.48 -1.52
N SER A 221 0.69 -3.12 -2.20
CA SER A 221 -0.50 -2.47 -2.76
C SER A 221 -1.41 -1.86 -1.69
N THR A 222 -1.50 -2.47 -0.50
CA THR A 222 -2.24 -1.90 0.62
C THR A 222 -1.61 -0.59 1.10
N MET A 223 -0.27 -0.55 1.25
CA MET A 223 0.44 0.70 1.59
C MET A 223 0.25 1.77 0.52
N GLU A 224 0.39 1.41 -0.75
CA GLU A 224 0.20 2.34 -1.88
C GLU A 224 -1.22 2.90 -1.93
N SER A 225 -2.22 2.06 -1.70
CA SER A 225 -3.62 2.45 -1.62
C SER A 225 -3.87 3.47 -0.50
N LEU A 226 -3.37 3.20 0.71
CA LEU A 226 -3.48 4.13 1.85
C LEU A 226 -2.77 5.46 1.57
N PHE A 227 -1.55 5.41 1.04
CA PHE A 227 -0.77 6.61 0.72
C PHE A 227 -1.42 7.47 -0.37
N ALA A 228 -1.91 6.85 -1.45
CA ALA A 228 -2.64 7.53 -2.51
C ALA A 228 -3.95 8.16 -2.00
N ALA A 229 -4.66 7.45 -1.12
CA ALA A 229 -5.89 7.93 -0.48
C ALA A 229 -5.66 8.99 0.62
N ARG A 230 -4.39 9.34 0.92
CA ARG A 230 -4.01 10.26 2.00
C ARG A 230 -4.49 9.79 3.37
N ARG A 231 -4.47 8.47 3.59
CA ARG A 231 -4.71 7.84 4.89
C ARG A 231 -3.36 7.57 5.53
N ASP A 232 -3.01 8.37 6.53
CA ASP A 232 -1.78 8.15 7.29
C ASP A 232 -1.91 6.92 8.18
N PHE A 233 -0.80 6.18 8.39
CA PHE A 233 -0.81 4.92 9.12
C PHE A 233 0.52 4.65 9.82
N THR A 234 0.51 3.75 10.80
CA THR A 234 1.71 3.20 11.45
C THR A 234 1.82 1.71 11.13
N ILE A 235 3.02 1.23 10.80
CA ILE A 235 3.26 -0.20 10.60
C ILE A 235 3.50 -0.86 11.97
N VAL A 236 2.82 -1.98 12.24
CA VAL A 236 2.92 -2.71 13.52
C VAL A 236 3.20 -4.19 13.29
N ASP A 237 3.91 -4.85 14.21
CA ASP A 237 4.09 -6.30 14.24
C ASP A 237 3.17 -6.95 15.31
N ALA A 238 3.20 -8.27 15.42
CA ALA A 238 2.40 -8.96 16.43
C ALA A 238 2.78 -8.57 17.86
N GLN A 239 4.07 -8.28 18.11
CA GLN A 239 4.53 -7.87 19.43
C GLN A 239 3.91 -6.54 19.84
N ALA A 240 3.85 -5.55 18.94
CA ALA A 240 3.16 -4.29 19.18
C ALA A 240 1.66 -4.47 19.47
N LEU A 241 0.99 -5.42 18.81
CA LEU A 241 -0.41 -5.76 19.14
C LEU A 241 -0.52 -6.36 20.55
N LEU A 242 0.39 -7.24 20.94
CA LEU A 242 0.39 -7.87 22.26
C LEU A 242 0.64 -6.86 23.39
N ASP A 243 1.59 -5.95 23.18
CA ASP A 243 1.99 -4.89 24.12
C ASP A 243 0.93 -3.79 24.24
N ALA A 244 0.04 -3.68 23.25
CA ALA A 244 -1.01 -2.68 23.26
C ALA A 244 -2.16 -3.00 24.23
N GLU A 245 -2.73 -1.93 24.80
CA GLU A 245 -3.93 -1.96 25.63
C GLU A 245 -5.18 -1.73 24.77
N VAL A 246 -6.26 -2.44 25.07
CA VAL A 246 -7.55 -2.28 24.39
C VAL A 246 -8.53 -1.61 25.32
N ASP A 247 -9.09 -0.49 24.90
CA ASP A 247 -10.11 0.24 25.66
C ASP A 247 -11.02 1.04 24.71
N ALA A 248 -12.33 0.85 24.86
CA ALA A 248 -13.38 1.57 24.13
C ALA A 248 -13.14 1.72 22.60
N GLY A 249 -12.71 0.65 21.94
CA GLY A 249 -12.48 0.64 20.49
C GLY A 249 -11.18 1.31 20.07
N VAL A 250 -10.26 1.54 21.00
CA VAL A 250 -8.91 2.07 20.78
C VAL A 250 -7.88 1.02 21.20
N LEU A 251 -6.89 0.80 20.33
CA LEU A 251 -5.70 0.01 20.61
C LEU A 251 -4.54 0.99 20.90
N ARG A 252 -4.04 1.02 22.13
CA ARG A 252 -3.03 1.99 22.60
C ARG A 252 -1.67 1.34 22.82
N HIS A 253 -0.63 1.91 22.24
CA HIS A 253 0.75 1.51 22.47
C HIS A 253 1.60 2.73 22.83
N GLY A 254 1.86 2.93 24.13
CA GLY A 254 2.51 4.16 24.60
C GLY A 254 1.66 5.39 24.24
N ASN A 255 2.20 6.29 23.42
CA ASN A 255 1.48 7.48 22.95
C ASN A 255 0.71 7.25 21.63
N LEU A 256 0.85 6.09 21.00
CA LEU A 256 0.18 5.77 19.74
C LEU A 256 -1.21 5.22 20.04
N GLU A 257 -2.23 5.72 19.32
CA GLU A 257 -3.61 5.28 19.45
C GLU A 257 -4.18 4.90 18.08
N TRP A 258 -4.63 3.66 17.93
CA TRP A 258 -5.24 3.19 16.68
C TRP A 258 -6.70 2.79 16.88
N ARG A 259 -7.55 3.15 15.93
CA ARG A 259 -8.98 2.82 15.89
C ARG A 259 -9.32 1.85 14.76
N VAL A 260 -8.37 1.62 13.85
CA VAL A 260 -8.47 0.68 12.73
C VAL A 260 -7.19 -0.14 12.65
N VAL A 261 -7.31 -1.45 12.50
CA VAL A 261 -6.20 -2.36 12.18
C VAL A 261 -6.44 -2.99 10.80
N VAL A 262 -5.51 -2.81 9.88
CA VAL A 262 -5.54 -3.40 8.54
C VAL A 262 -4.55 -4.58 8.48
N LEU A 263 -5.02 -5.72 7.99
CA LEU A 263 -4.32 -7.01 7.95
C LEU A 263 -4.05 -7.45 6.49
N PRO A 264 -2.98 -6.95 5.85
CA PRO A 264 -2.69 -7.23 4.44
C PRO A 264 -2.09 -8.62 4.25
N GLY A 265 -2.89 -9.54 3.72
CA GLY A 265 -2.45 -10.91 3.42
C GLY A 265 -2.08 -11.74 4.65
N ALA A 266 -2.49 -11.30 5.84
CA ALA A 266 -2.17 -11.97 7.10
C ALA A 266 -3.17 -13.10 7.40
N ASP A 267 -2.67 -14.32 7.48
CA ASP A 267 -3.45 -15.50 7.88
C ASP A 267 -2.82 -16.29 9.03
N THR A 268 -1.63 -15.86 9.49
CA THR A 268 -0.85 -16.49 10.56
C THR A 268 -0.29 -15.39 11.47
N LEU A 269 -0.56 -15.51 12.77
CA LEU A 269 -0.01 -14.74 13.90
C LEU A 269 -0.05 -15.64 15.15
N PRO A 270 0.57 -15.24 16.29
CA PRO A 270 0.41 -15.96 17.54
C PRO A 270 -1.06 -15.90 17.99
N LEU A 271 -1.56 -16.97 18.62
CA LEU A 271 -2.95 -17.06 19.07
C LEU A 271 -3.36 -15.85 19.92
N ALA A 272 -2.48 -15.42 20.82
CA ALA A 272 -2.73 -14.27 21.70
C ALA A 272 -2.89 -12.94 20.93
N ALA A 273 -2.25 -12.79 19.76
CA ALA A 273 -2.44 -11.61 18.91
C ALA A 273 -3.82 -11.62 18.24
N TRP A 274 -4.28 -12.80 17.80
CA TRP A 274 -5.66 -12.94 17.31
C TRP A 274 -6.70 -12.68 18.39
N GLU A 275 -6.48 -13.17 19.60
CA GLU A 275 -7.35 -12.90 20.76
C GLU A 275 -7.41 -11.40 21.07
N LYS A 276 -6.27 -10.69 20.97
CA LYS A 276 -6.21 -9.23 21.12
C LYS A 276 -7.03 -8.51 20.06
N LEU A 277 -6.90 -8.90 18.79
CA LEU A 277 -7.66 -8.29 17.69
C LEU A 277 -9.17 -8.55 17.82
N ALA A 278 -9.57 -9.75 18.26
CA ALA A 278 -10.97 -10.04 18.57
C ALA A 278 -11.48 -9.19 19.74
N ALA A 279 -10.69 -9.03 20.80
CA ALA A 279 -11.03 -8.15 21.93
C ALA A 279 -11.14 -6.68 21.50
N PHE A 280 -10.26 -6.22 20.64
CA PHE A 280 -10.30 -4.88 20.05
C PHE A 280 -11.59 -4.65 19.25
N TRP A 281 -11.94 -5.58 18.35
CA TRP A 281 -13.20 -5.52 17.62
C TRP A 281 -14.41 -5.51 18.57
N ARG A 282 -14.46 -6.43 19.55
CA ARG A 282 -15.52 -6.49 20.57
C ARG A 282 -15.65 -5.18 21.35
N SER A 283 -14.55 -4.46 21.57
CA SER A 283 -14.56 -3.17 22.29
C SER A 283 -15.05 -1.97 21.45
N GLY A 284 -15.30 -2.15 20.15
CA GLY A 284 -15.72 -1.08 19.24
C GLY A 284 -14.71 -0.75 18.13
N GLY A 285 -13.59 -1.47 18.06
CA GLY A 285 -12.52 -1.25 17.09
C GLY A 285 -12.86 -1.79 15.69
N VAL A 286 -12.11 -1.34 14.69
CA VAL A 286 -12.27 -1.79 13.29
C VAL A 286 -11.12 -2.69 12.86
N VAL A 287 -11.42 -3.87 12.31
CA VAL A 287 -10.42 -4.80 11.78
C VAL A 287 -10.72 -5.08 10.31
N ILE A 288 -9.77 -4.81 9.42
CA ILE A 288 -9.94 -5.01 7.98
C ILE A 288 -8.95 -6.06 7.50
N ALA A 289 -9.44 -7.23 7.09
CA ALA A 289 -8.65 -8.27 6.46
C ALA A 289 -8.60 -8.05 4.95
N VAL A 290 -7.39 -8.03 4.37
CA VAL A 290 -7.20 -7.84 2.92
C VAL A 290 -6.59 -9.10 2.32
N ASN A 291 -7.18 -9.61 1.24
CA ASN A 291 -6.83 -10.82 0.49
C ASN A 291 -7.07 -12.15 1.25
N ARG A 292 -6.75 -12.23 2.54
CA ARG A 292 -6.87 -13.46 3.34
C ARG A 292 -7.54 -13.21 4.69
N LEU A 293 -8.30 -14.19 5.15
CA LEU A 293 -8.81 -14.24 6.52
C LEU A 293 -7.79 -14.90 7.47
N PRO A 294 -7.82 -14.55 8.77
CA PRO A 294 -7.08 -15.28 9.80
C PRO A 294 -7.43 -16.78 9.78
N ALA A 295 -6.42 -17.65 9.80
CA ALA A 295 -6.63 -19.09 9.67
C ALA A 295 -5.72 -19.94 10.57
N ASN A 296 -4.53 -19.44 10.91
CA ASN A 296 -3.48 -20.21 11.57
C ASN A 296 -3.00 -19.50 12.84
N SER A 297 -2.57 -20.29 13.81
CA SER A 297 -1.77 -19.83 14.94
C SER A 297 -0.28 -20.10 14.66
N GLU A 298 0.59 -19.77 15.60
CA GLU A 298 2.01 -20.12 15.57
C GLU A 298 2.27 -21.64 15.50
N SER A 299 1.30 -22.46 15.92
CA SER A 299 1.47 -23.91 16.11
C SER A 299 0.45 -24.79 15.37
N GLU A 300 -0.69 -24.24 14.94
CA GLU A 300 -1.76 -24.99 14.27
C GLU A 300 -2.10 -24.41 12.89
N PHE A 301 -2.08 -25.27 11.85
CA PHE A 301 -2.24 -24.87 10.45
C PHE A 301 -3.20 -25.80 9.68
N PRO A 302 -4.53 -25.58 9.72
CA PRO A 302 -5.22 -24.43 10.33
C PRO A 302 -5.45 -24.57 11.84
N SER A 303 -5.72 -23.46 12.51
CA SER A 303 -6.14 -23.41 13.92
C SER A 303 -7.66 -23.23 14.03
N PRO A 304 -8.41 -24.19 14.61
CA PRO A 304 -9.86 -24.04 14.79
C PRO A 304 -10.25 -22.81 15.63
N ALA A 305 -9.44 -22.45 16.63
CA ALA A 305 -9.69 -21.28 17.46
C ALA A 305 -9.59 -19.97 16.66
N VAL A 306 -8.58 -19.86 15.79
CA VAL A 306 -8.40 -18.69 14.93
C VAL A 306 -9.52 -18.60 13.90
N GLN A 307 -9.92 -19.72 13.29
CA GLN A 307 -11.04 -19.74 12.34
C GLN A 307 -12.37 -19.34 12.99
N ALA A 308 -12.60 -19.73 14.25
CA ALA A 308 -13.78 -19.29 15.00
C ALA A 308 -13.76 -17.78 15.26
N MET A 309 -12.62 -17.21 15.64
CA MET A 309 -12.47 -15.76 15.80
C MET A 309 -12.61 -15.01 14.46
N ALA A 310 -12.11 -15.58 13.36
CA ALA A 310 -12.29 -15.00 12.03
C ALA A 310 -13.77 -14.94 11.64
N ALA A 311 -14.51 -16.04 11.85
CA ALA A 311 -15.95 -16.08 11.59
C ALA A 311 -16.73 -15.11 12.49
N GLU A 312 -16.31 -14.93 13.74
CA GLU A 312 -16.90 -13.96 14.66
C GLU A 312 -16.67 -12.51 14.19
N VAL A 313 -15.42 -12.16 13.83
CA VAL A 313 -15.04 -10.78 13.48
C VAL A 313 -15.52 -10.40 12.09
N PHE A 314 -15.35 -11.26 11.09
CA PHE A 314 -15.60 -10.94 9.67
C PHE A 314 -16.94 -11.46 9.14
N GLY A 315 -17.66 -12.29 9.90
CA GLY A 315 -18.90 -12.92 9.43
C GLY A 315 -18.67 -13.93 8.31
N GLY A 316 -19.72 -14.20 7.53
CA GLY A 316 -19.72 -15.18 6.44
C GLY A 316 -20.28 -14.67 5.12
N ALA A 317 -20.30 -13.36 4.89
CA ALA A 317 -20.90 -12.77 3.70
C ALA A 317 -20.01 -12.98 2.45
N ASP A 318 -20.65 -13.29 1.33
CA ASP A 318 -20.00 -13.44 0.01
C ASP A 318 -19.58 -12.08 -0.61
N GLU A 319 -20.15 -10.98 -0.11
CA GLU A 319 -19.86 -9.62 -0.58
C GLU A 319 -19.04 -8.83 0.45
N PRO A 320 -18.13 -7.93 -0.02
CA PRO A 320 -17.45 -7.00 0.86
C PRO A 320 -18.45 -6.14 1.64
N GLY A 321 -18.27 -6.10 2.97
CA GLY A 321 -19.16 -5.37 3.86
C GLY A 321 -18.70 -5.46 5.32
N PRO A 322 -19.10 -4.50 6.17
CA PRO A 322 -18.84 -4.58 7.60
C PRO A 322 -19.70 -5.65 8.28
N ASN A 323 -19.06 -6.45 9.12
CA ASN A 323 -19.69 -7.23 10.18
C ASN A 323 -19.60 -6.44 11.50
N GLY A 324 -20.73 -5.89 11.93
CA GLY A 324 -20.83 -4.96 13.05
C GLY A 324 -21.03 -5.63 14.41
N ASN A 325 -20.84 -4.90 15.50
CA ASN A 325 -21.32 -5.27 16.85
C ASN A 325 -21.97 -4.10 17.59
N ASP A 326 -22.59 -4.38 18.75
CA ASP A 326 -23.36 -3.40 19.53
C ASP A 326 -22.53 -2.23 20.08
N LEU A 327 -21.21 -2.40 20.23
CA LEU A 327 -20.27 -1.35 20.62
C LEU A 327 -19.71 -0.58 19.41
N GLY A 328 -20.24 -0.87 18.23
CA GLY A 328 -19.93 -0.26 16.95
C GLY A 328 -18.65 -0.79 16.30
N GLY A 329 -18.07 -1.90 16.78
CA GLY A 329 -16.92 -2.53 16.13
C GLY A 329 -17.28 -3.03 14.74
N ALA A 330 -16.32 -3.07 13.83
CA ALA A 330 -16.55 -3.46 12.44
C ALA A 330 -15.42 -4.37 11.92
N GLY A 331 -15.77 -5.57 11.46
CA GLY A 331 -14.85 -6.45 10.77
C GLY A 331 -15.16 -6.45 9.28
N VAL A 332 -14.18 -6.16 8.43
CA VAL A 332 -14.39 -6.14 6.97
C VAL A 332 -13.40 -7.08 6.31
N PHE A 333 -13.89 -7.97 5.46
CA PHE A 333 -13.04 -8.78 4.59
C PHE A 333 -13.07 -8.26 3.16
N LEU A 334 -11.91 -7.82 2.68
CA LEU A 334 -11.67 -7.47 1.29
C LEU A 334 -10.92 -8.61 0.64
N GLY A 335 -11.64 -9.59 0.11
CA GLY A 335 -11.08 -10.76 -0.55
C GLY A 335 -10.31 -10.46 -1.83
N PRO A 336 -9.77 -11.49 -2.50
CA PRO A 336 -9.17 -11.35 -3.83
C PRO A 336 -10.12 -10.61 -4.77
N GLY A 337 -9.62 -9.59 -5.47
CA GLY A 337 -10.41 -8.78 -6.40
C GLY A 337 -11.15 -7.60 -5.76
N SER A 338 -11.23 -7.47 -4.43
CA SER A 338 -11.90 -6.33 -3.79
C SER A 338 -10.98 -5.48 -2.90
N GLN A 339 -9.67 -5.73 -2.92
CA GLN A 339 -8.68 -5.02 -2.09
C GLN A 339 -8.64 -3.52 -2.40
N THR A 340 -8.95 -3.17 -3.65
CA THR A 340 -9.02 -1.81 -4.19
C THR A 340 -10.06 -0.95 -3.46
N LEU A 341 -11.08 -1.57 -2.83
CA LEU A 341 -12.13 -0.87 -2.08
C LEU A 341 -11.67 -0.35 -0.72
N LEU A 342 -10.44 -0.65 -0.27
CA LEU A 342 -9.95 -0.27 1.06
C LEU A 342 -10.13 1.23 1.38
N PRO A 343 -9.75 2.20 0.52
CA PRO A 343 -9.97 3.62 0.79
C PRO A 343 -11.45 3.96 1.02
N TYR A 344 -12.33 3.33 0.25
CA TYR A 344 -13.77 3.55 0.37
C TYR A 344 -14.33 3.00 1.69
N VAL A 345 -13.90 1.80 2.08
CA VAL A 345 -14.24 1.22 3.38
C VAL A 345 -13.82 2.17 4.51
N LEU A 346 -12.61 2.72 4.42
CA LEU A 346 -12.11 3.66 5.41
C LEU A 346 -12.90 4.98 5.42
N ASP A 347 -13.22 5.56 4.26
CA ASP A 347 -14.02 6.79 4.15
C ASP A 347 -15.44 6.64 4.74
N ASN A 348 -15.99 5.41 4.73
CA ASN A 348 -17.28 5.13 5.37
C ASN A 348 -17.19 4.90 6.89
N LEU A 349 -16.03 4.48 7.41
CA LEU A 349 -15.86 4.10 8.81
C LEU A 349 -15.16 5.15 9.68
N LEU A 350 -14.35 6.00 9.05
CA LEU A 350 -13.46 6.94 9.73
C LEU A 350 -13.36 8.22 8.93
N GLU A 351 -13.64 9.37 9.54
CA GLU A 351 -13.45 10.66 8.87
C GLU A 351 -11.99 10.94 8.55
N ARG A 352 -11.74 11.85 7.60
CA ARG A 352 -10.39 12.21 7.19
C ARG A 352 -9.81 13.24 8.16
N ASP A 353 -8.54 13.04 8.51
CA ASP A 353 -7.78 13.95 9.37
C ASP A 353 -7.43 15.28 8.67
N VAL A 354 -7.21 15.21 7.35
CA VAL A 354 -7.07 16.38 6.49
C VAL A 354 -7.91 16.19 5.23
N LEU A 355 -8.74 17.19 4.93
CA LEU A 355 -9.46 17.30 3.66
C LEU A 355 -8.78 18.33 2.76
N VAL A 356 -8.89 18.12 1.46
CA VAL A 356 -8.33 18.99 0.42
C VAL A 356 -9.38 19.17 -0.66
N SER A 357 -9.46 20.36 -1.24
CA SER A 357 -10.56 20.79 -2.12
C SER A 357 -10.79 19.94 -3.37
N GLU A 358 -9.79 19.18 -3.81
CA GLU A 358 -9.87 18.30 -4.98
C GLU A 358 -9.57 16.85 -4.57
N GLU A 359 -10.41 15.90 -5.00
CA GLU A 359 -10.21 14.49 -4.68
C GLU A 359 -8.92 13.94 -5.31
N SER A 360 -8.71 14.28 -6.60
CA SER A 360 -7.46 14.07 -7.32
C SER A 360 -6.52 15.24 -7.05
N THR A 361 -5.52 15.00 -6.20
CA THR A 361 -4.52 16.03 -5.85
C THR A 361 -3.14 15.40 -5.64
N PRO A 362 -2.05 16.12 -5.98
CA PRO A 362 -0.69 15.69 -5.66
C PRO A 362 -0.35 15.92 -4.18
N VAL A 363 -1.23 16.54 -3.39
CA VAL A 363 -0.93 16.86 -1.99
C VAL A 363 -0.90 15.58 -1.14
N ARG A 364 0.12 15.45 -0.30
CA ARG A 364 0.25 14.41 0.73
C ARG A 364 0.46 15.09 2.07
N PHE A 365 0.07 14.42 3.16
CA PHE A 365 0.30 14.93 4.51
C PHE A 365 0.69 13.84 5.51
N THR A 366 1.26 14.27 6.63
CA THR A 366 1.33 13.51 7.88
C THR A 366 0.97 14.43 9.05
N HIS A 367 0.46 13.85 10.13
CA HIS A 367 0.11 14.52 11.37
C HIS A 367 0.96 13.96 12.51
N ARG A 368 1.62 14.85 13.26
CA ARG A 368 2.46 14.52 14.41
C ARG A 368 2.10 15.38 15.59
N ARG A 369 2.26 14.85 16.80
CA ARG A 369 2.16 15.62 18.03
C ARG A 369 3.53 15.88 18.62
N ILE A 370 3.96 17.13 18.63
CA ILE A 370 5.32 17.57 19.00
C ILE A 370 5.22 18.66 20.06
N ASP A 371 5.89 18.47 21.20
CA ASP A 371 5.92 19.41 22.33
C ASP A 371 4.54 19.90 22.78
N GLY A 372 3.53 19.02 22.71
CA GLY A 372 2.15 19.31 23.10
C GLY A 372 1.29 19.98 22.02
N HIS A 373 1.84 20.26 20.84
CA HIS A 373 1.15 20.85 19.70
C HIS A 373 0.93 19.85 18.58
N GLU A 374 -0.11 20.10 17.79
CA GLU A 374 -0.44 19.33 16.60
C GLU A 374 0.27 19.93 15.40
N VAL A 375 1.13 19.15 14.76
CA VAL A 375 1.97 19.57 13.65
C VAL A 375 1.63 18.75 12.42
N TYR A 376 1.12 19.43 11.40
CA TYR A 376 0.83 18.83 10.09
C TYR A 376 1.92 19.24 9.10
N TYR A 377 2.41 18.28 8.33
CA TYR A 377 3.32 18.55 7.22
C TYR A 377 2.67 18.19 5.90
N LEU A 378 2.46 19.18 5.03
CA LEU A 378 1.89 18.99 3.70
C LEU A 378 2.98 19.17 2.65
N ILE A 379 2.99 18.29 1.64
CA ILE A 379 3.87 18.39 0.48
C ILE A 379 3.05 18.37 -0.80
N ASN A 380 3.53 19.07 -1.83
CA ASN A 380 3.11 18.86 -3.20
C ASN A 380 3.98 17.76 -3.82
N ASP A 381 3.43 16.56 -4.02
CA ASP A 381 4.15 15.39 -4.55
C ASP A 381 4.18 15.38 -6.10
N SER A 382 4.24 16.55 -6.74
CA SER A 382 4.30 16.70 -8.20
C SER A 382 5.28 17.76 -8.67
N GLY A 383 5.64 17.67 -9.96
CA GLY A 383 6.50 18.63 -10.65
C GLY A 383 5.80 19.92 -11.08
N GLU A 384 4.50 20.05 -10.83
CA GLU A 384 3.71 21.23 -11.19
C GLU A 384 3.29 21.99 -9.93
N PRO A 385 3.12 23.32 -9.97
CA PRO A 385 2.57 24.05 -8.84
C PRO A 385 1.12 23.64 -8.57
N TRP A 386 0.77 23.55 -7.29
CA TRP A 386 -0.59 23.26 -6.83
C TRP A 386 -1.16 24.46 -6.06
N SER A 387 -2.47 24.68 -6.19
CA SER A 387 -3.22 25.65 -5.40
C SER A 387 -4.58 25.09 -5.02
N GLY A 388 -5.00 25.31 -3.79
CA GLY A 388 -6.28 24.82 -3.29
C GLY A 388 -6.49 25.14 -1.82
N THR A 389 -7.51 24.53 -1.24
CA THR A 389 -7.84 24.67 0.18
C THR A 389 -7.57 23.35 0.91
N ALA A 390 -7.06 23.45 2.13
CA ALA A 390 -6.94 22.35 3.08
C ALA A 390 -7.77 22.64 4.34
N THR A 391 -8.40 21.61 4.88
CA THR A 391 -9.13 21.61 6.15
C THR A 391 -8.44 20.60 7.06
N PHE A 392 -8.02 21.02 8.24
CA PHE A 392 -7.35 20.19 9.24
C PHE A 392 -8.33 19.81 10.33
N ALA A 393 -8.21 18.59 10.87
CA ALA A 393 -8.89 18.18 12.08
C ALA A 393 -8.21 18.84 13.31
N ALA A 394 -8.32 20.16 13.41
CA ALA A 394 -7.76 20.98 14.48
C ALA A 394 -8.72 22.10 14.89
N GLU A 395 -8.59 22.60 16.12
CA GLU A 395 -9.44 23.68 16.64
C GLU A 395 -8.75 25.05 16.54
N GLY A 396 -9.52 26.06 16.09
CA GLY A 396 -9.13 27.47 16.17
C GLY A 396 -8.07 27.89 15.17
N GLY A 397 -7.36 28.97 15.52
CA GLY A 397 -6.24 29.48 14.75
C GLY A 397 -4.93 28.75 15.05
N GLY A 398 -3.94 28.94 14.19
CA GLY A 398 -2.64 28.32 14.30
C GLY A 398 -1.56 29.09 13.53
N GLU A 399 -0.51 28.39 13.17
CA GLU A 399 0.62 28.96 12.43
C GLU A 399 0.91 28.13 11.18
N ARG A 400 1.21 28.79 10.06
CA ARG A 400 1.80 28.20 8.87
C ARG A 400 3.28 28.57 8.83
N TRP A 401 4.15 27.57 8.66
CA TRP A 401 5.59 27.75 8.51
C TRP A 401 6.01 27.40 7.09
N ASP A 402 6.70 28.32 6.43
CA ASP A 402 7.30 28.10 5.11
C ASP A 402 8.74 27.60 5.28
N PRO A 403 9.04 26.32 5.00
CA PRO A 403 10.40 25.80 5.17
C PRO A 403 11.39 26.41 4.18
N ALA A 404 10.95 26.96 3.03
CA ALA A 404 11.87 27.56 2.07
C ALA A 404 12.43 28.90 2.56
N THR A 405 11.61 29.72 3.23
CA THR A 405 12.00 31.06 3.71
C THR A 405 12.26 31.13 5.21
N GLY A 406 11.65 30.24 5.99
CA GLY A 406 11.58 30.33 7.45
C GLY A 406 10.49 31.28 7.97
N ASP A 407 9.66 31.82 7.07
CA ASP A 407 8.56 32.70 7.48
C ASP A 407 7.47 31.93 8.22
N MET A 408 6.93 32.54 9.26
CA MET A 408 5.79 32.05 10.01
C MET A 408 4.64 33.04 9.86
N LYS A 409 3.44 32.54 9.54
CA LYS A 409 2.23 33.33 9.36
C LYS A 409 1.10 32.76 10.18
N GLU A 410 0.24 33.62 10.69
CA GLU A 410 -0.97 33.21 11.39
C GLU A 410 -1.94 32.54 10.42
N VAL A 411 -2.61 31.50 10.91
CA VAL A 411 -3.76 30.84 10.27
C VAL A 411 -4.97 31.15 11.14
N GLU A 412 -5.95 31.87 10.61
CA GLU A 412 -7.13 32.29 11.39
C GLU A 412 -8.06 31.12 11.71
N ASP A 413 -8.19 30.17 10.78
CA ASP A 413 -9.14 29.05 10.85
C ASP A 413 -8.52 27.79 10.21
N ALA A 414 -8.44 26.70 10.99
CA ALA A 414 -7.97 25.40 10.53
C ALA A 414 -8.86 24.77 9.44
N SER A 415 -10.10 25.25 9.26
CA SER A 415 -11.06 24.66 8.34
C SER A 415 -11.05 25.23 6.90
N ASP A 416 -10.46 26.41 6.66
CA ASP A 416 -10.34 27.04 5.33
C ASP A 416 -8.94 27.61 5.09
N VAL A 417 -7.94 26.73 5.01
CA VAL A 417 -6.55 27.13 4.79
C VAL A 417 -6.22 27.14 3.29
N ARG A 418 -6.11 28.33 2.71
CA ARG A 418 -5.72 28.49 1.29
C ARG A 418 -4.22 28.41 1.09
N LEU A 419 -3.82 27.57 0.15
CA LEU A 419 -2.42 27.22 -0.07
C LEU A 419 -2.04 27.34 -1.55
N GLN A 420 -0.79 27.74 -1.75
CA GLN A 420 -0.08 27.62 -3.01
C GLN A 420 1.25 26.95 -2.69
N LEU A 421 1.49 25.81 -3.31
CA LEU A 421 2.70 25.03 -3.17
C LEU A 421 3.36 24.92 -4.55
N ASN A 422 4.62 25.37 -4.65
CA ASN A 422 5.42 25.14 -5.85
C ASN A 422 5.68 23.64 -6.05
N ALA A 423 6.17 23.28 -7.24
CA ALA A 423 6.63 21.93 -7.55
C ALA A 423 7.50 21.35 -6.42
N TYR A 424 7.15 20.16 -5.94
CA TYR A 424 7.90 19.43 -4.92
C TYR A 424 8.20 20.22 -3.62
N SER A 425 7.42 21.26 -3.30
CA SER A 425 7.57 22.04 -2.06
C SER A 425 6.65 21.52 -0.96
N GLY A 426 6.79 22.04 0.26
CA GLY A 426 5.92 21.70 1.38
C GLY A 426 5.73 22.88 2.33
N ALA A 427 4.79 22.73 3.27
CA ALA A 427 4.50 23.68 4.32
C ALA A 427 4.12 22.94 5.60
N LEU A 428 4.47 23.51 6.75
CA LEU A 428 4.07 22.98 8.05
C LEU A 428 2.96 23.84 8.65
N PHE A 429 2.10 23.20 9.44
CA PHE A 429 1.04 23.85 10.19
C PHE A 429 1.11 23.41 11.63
N ARG A 430 0.96 24.35 12.56
CA ARG A 430 0.93 24.08 13.98
C ARG A 430 -0.36 24.60 14.58
N PHE A 431 -1.02 23.74 15.36
CA PHE A 431 -2.22 24.07 16.12
C PHE A 431 -2.07 23.62 17.57
N ASP A 432 -2.86 24.21 18.47
CA ASP A 432 -2.81 23.87 19.90
C ASP A 432 -3.60 22.60 20.24
N ARG A 433 -4.59 22.24 19.42
CA ARG A 433 -5.50 21.11 19.67
C ARG A 433 -5.97 20.44 18.39
N ALA A 434 -5.98 19.11 18.41
CA ALA A 434 -6.61 18.31 17.36
C ALA A 434 -8.11 18.14 17.65
N LEU A 435 -8.91 18.19 16.60
CA LEU A 435 -10.22 17.55 16.56
C LEU A 435 -10.00 16.08 16.24
N ARG A 436 -10.59 15.18 17.01
CA ARG A 436 -10.50 13.75 16.71
C ARG A 436 -11.46 13.44 15.56
N PRO A 437 -11.00 12.91 14.40
CA PRO A 437 -11.90 12.56 13.30
C PRO A 437 -12.99 11.59 13.78
N GLU A 438 -14.24 11.75 13.34
CA GLU A 438 -15.34 10.89 13.82
C GLU A 438 -15.17 9.44 13.35
N ARG A 439 -15.45 8.49 14.24
CA ARG A 439 -15.56 7.06 13.90
C ARG A 439 -17.03 6.71 13.74
N ARG A 440 -17.42 6.30 12.54
CA ARG A 440 -18.80 5.98 12.22
C ARG A 440 -19.11 4.54 12.60
N SER A 441 -20.22 4.32 13.28
CA SER A 441 -20.73 2.95 13.51
C SER A 441 -21.23 2.38 12.19
N SER A 442 -20.97 1.10 11.95
CA SER A 442 -21.55 0.37 10.81
C SER A 442 -22.45 -0.76 11.31
N SER A 443 -23.54 -1.02 10.58
CA SER A 443 -24.37 -2.20 10.76
C SER A 443 -23.92 -3.31 9.80
N GLU A 444 -24.22 -4.55 10.14
CA GLU A 444 -23.99 -5.69 9.25
C GLU A 444 -24.67 -5.48 7.89
N GLY A 445 -23.95 -5.75 6.79
CA GLY A 445 -24.51 -5.64 5.44
C GLY A 445 -23.45 -5.37 4.37
N PRO A 446 -23.87 -5.22 3.09
CA PRO A 446 -22.97 -4.82 2.01
C PRO A 446 -22.38 -3.43 2.27
N LEU A 447 -21.24 -3.13 1.64
CA LEU A 447 -20.63 -1.80 1.74
C LEU A 447 -21.66 -0.70 1.46
N PRO A 448 -21.96 0.18 2.43
CA PRO A 448 -22.93 1.25 2.24
C PRO A 448 -22.52 2.11 1.06
N GLY A 449 -23.45 2.38 0.14
CA GLY A 449 -23.26 3.32 -0.96
C GLY A 449 -22.65 2.73 -2.24
N LEU A 450 -22.19 1.47 -2.28
CA LEU A 450 -21.76 0.84 -3.54
C LEU A 450 -22.96 0.25 -4.30
N GLU A 451 -23.56 1.04 -5.17
CA GLU A 451 -24.63 0.58 -6.07
C GLU A 451 -24.04 0.05 -7.37
N GLN A 452 -24.39 -1.20 -7.72
CA GLN A 452 -23.99 -1.81 -8.99
C GLN A 452 -25.12 -1.71 -10.01
N SER A 453 -24.77 -1.37 -11.24
CA SER A 453 -25.69 -1.36 -12.38
C SER A 453 -25.06 -2.03 -13.60
N GLU A 454 -25.91 -2.68 -14.39
CA GLU A 454 -25.51 -3.33 -15.64
C GLU A 454 -25.15 -2.27 -16.70
N LEU A 455 -24.15 -2.59 -17.53
CA LEU A 455 -23.86 -1.87 -18.77
C LEU A 455 -24.73 -2.41 -19.91
N PRO A 456 -24.85 -1.68 -21.05
CA PRO A 456 -25.54 -2.19 -22.23
C PRO A 456 -25.02 -3.58 -22.65
N GLU A 457 -25.92 -4.51 -22.93
CA GLU A 457 -25.54 -5.89 -23.27
C GLU A 457 -24.84 -5.92 -24.64
N VAL A 458 -23.59 -6.39 -24.64
CA VAL A 458 -22.80 -6.62 -25.85
C VAL A 458 -22.06 -7.94 -25.73
N ASP A 459 -22.05 -8.73 -26.80
CA ASP A 459 -21.26 -9.96 -26.87
C ASP A 459 -19.79 -9.59 -27.13
N PRO A 460 -18.82 -10.11 -26.36
CA PRO A 460 -17.42 -9.77 -26.53
C PRO A 460 -16.83 -10.43 -27.76
N VAL A 461 -15.89 -9.73 -28.40
CA VAL A 461 -15.03 -10.29 -29.44
C VAL A 461 -13.69 -10.66 -28.84
N MET A 462 -13.16 -11.83 -29.17
CA MET A 462 -11.82 -12.22 -28.71
C MET A 462 -10.73 -11.45 -29.46
N VAL A 463 -9.81 -10.86 -28.70
CA VAL A 463 -8.58 -10.24 -29.20
C VAL A 463 -7.40 -11.00 -28.62
N LYS A 464 -6.48 -11.48 -29.46
CA LYS A 464 -5.37 -12.37 -29.05
C LYS A 464 -4.05 -12.04 -29.73
N GLY A 465 -2.96 -12.42 -29.09
CA GLY A 465 -1.61 -12.31 -29.63
C GLY A 465 -1.36 -13.26 -30.81
N GLU A 466 -0.28 -13.00 -31.56
CA GLU A 466 0.15 -13.83 -32.70
C GLU A 466 0.36 -15.29 -32.29
N PHE A 467 0.99 -15.52 -31.13
CA PHE A 467 1.36 -16.84 -30.62
C PHE A 467 0.33 -17.47 -29.69
N VAL A 468 -0.95 -17.13 -29.87
CA VAL A 468 -2.07 -17.70 -29.09
C VAL A 468 -3.11 -18.27 -30.04
N ASP A 469 -3.46 -19.53 -29.88
CA ASP A 469 -4.61 -20.18 -30.51
C ASP A 469 -5.77 -20.13 -29.50
N GLY A 470 -6.82 -19.36 -29.81
CA GLY A 470 -7.81 -18.95 -28.81
C GLY A 470 -9.24 -19.24 -29.21
N GLU A 471 -10.08 -19.43 -28.21
CA GLU A 471 -11.53 -19.62 -28.32
C GLU A 471 -12.27 -18.79 -27.27
N ILE A 472 -13.49 -18.36 -27.59
CA ILE A 472 -14.39 -17.69 -26.65
C ILE A 472 -15.80 -18.24 -26.82
N GLU A 473 -16.43 -18.63 -25.72
CA GLU A 473 -17.73 -19.29 -25.69
C GLU A 473 -18.66 -18.67 -24.63
N LYS A 474 -19.93 -18.47 -24.98
CA LYS A 474 -20.98 -18.01 -24.05
C LYS A 474 -21.51 -19.20 -23.24
N LYS A 475 -21.56 -19.06 -21.92
CA LYS A 475 -22.17 -20.01 -20.99
C LYS A 475 -23.67 -19.78 -20.85
N GLU A 476 -24.37 -20.78 -20.35
CA GLU A 476 -25.83 -20.72 -20.09
C GLU A 476 -26.21 -19.63 -19.08
N ASP A 477 -25.31 -19.29 -18.16
CA ASP A 477 -25.47 -18.24 -17.15
C ASP A 477 -25.15 -16.82 -17.67
N GLY A 478 -24.83 -16.68 -18.96
CA GLY A 478 -24.47 -15.41 -19.58
C GLY A 478 -23.00 -14.99 -19.43
N ALA A 479 -22.20 -15.76 -18.70
CA ALA A 479 -20.75 -15.54 -18.63
C ALA A 479 -20.03 -16.01 -19.90
N TRP A 480 -18.79 -15.57 -20.09
CA TRP A 480 -17.95 -15.90 -21.24
C TRP A 480 -16.69 -16.62 -20.78
N THR A 481 -16.43 -17.80 -21.35
CA THR A 481 -15.16 -18.50 -21.16
C THR A 481 -14.25 -18.21 -22.33
N ALA A 482 -13.07 -17.69 -22.03
CA ALA A 482 -12.02 -17.44 -23.01
C ALA A 482 -10.81 -18.32 -22.68
N SER A 483 -10.31 -19.05 -23.67
CA SER A 483 -9.23 -20.03 -23.52
C SER A 483 -8.20 -19.82 -24.61
N GLY A 484 -6.92 -19.79 -24.27
CA GLY A 484 -5.82 -19.59 -25.20
C GLY A 484 -4.70 -20.60 -25.00
N ARG A 485 -4.41 -21.40 -26.03
CA ARG A 485 -3.23 -22.26 -26.08
C ARG A 485 -2.05 -21.49 -26.68
N LEU A 486 -0.94 -21.44 -25.97
CA LEU A 486 0.27 -20.76 -26.42
C LEU A 486 0.96 -21.62 -27.49
N THR A 487 1.09 -21.08 -28.71
CA THR A 487 1.75 -21.80 -29.82
C THR A 487 3.26 -21.59 -29.84
N LYS A 488 3.78 -20.73 -28.96
CA LYS A 488 5.20 -20.48 -28.74
C LYS A 488 5.41 -19.98 -27.32
N GLY A 489 6.40 -20.54 -26.62
CA GLY A 489 6.79 -20.10 -25.28
C GLY A 489 7.77 -18.93 -25.28
N ASP A 490 7.97 -18.33 -24.10
CA ASP A 490 8.96 -17.26 -23.84
C ASP A 490 8.82 -16.02 -24.76
N VAL A 491 7.61 -15.76 -25.25
CA VAL A 491 7.23 -14.58 -26.04
C VAL A 491 6.05 -13.89 -25.39
N ASP A 492 5.89 -12.59 -25.62
CA ASP A 492 4.75 -11.85 -25.11
C ASP A 492 3.45 -12.35 -25.75
N THR A 493 2.57 -12.88 -24.91
CA THR A 493 1.27 -13.42 -25.32
C THR A 493 0.15 -12.72 -24.57
N PHE A 494 -1.02 -12.62 -25.22
CA PHE A 494 -2.22 -12.05 -24.62
C PHE A 494 -3.49 -12.66 -25.20
N LEU A 495 -4.57 -12.59 -24.41
CA LEU A 495 -5.93 -12.93 -24.82
C LEU A 495 -6.93 -12.10 -23.99
N PHE A 496 -7.84 -11.41 -24.67
CA PHE A 496 -8.87 -10.57 -24.06
C PHE A 496 -10.26 -10.82 -24.67
N ALA A 497 -11.28 -10.85 -23.82
CA ALA A 497 -12.68 -10.67 -24.19
C ALA A 497 -12.96 -9.17 -24.31
N CYS A 498 -13.28 -8.67 -25.51
CA CYS A 498 -13.44 -7.26 -25.82
C CYS A 498 -14.91 -6.89 -25.99
N PHE A 499 -15.49 -6.20 -25.00
CA PHE A 499 -16.83 -5.65 -25.03
C PHE A 499 -16.78 -4.28 -25.73
N ASN A 500 -17.29 -4.20 -26.96
CA ASN A 500 -17.29 -2.99 -27.78
C ASN A 500 -18.68 -2.34 -27.75
N TYR A 501 -18.73 -1.03 -27.56
CA TYR A 501 -19.97 -0.26 -27.48
C TYR A 501 -20.03 0.70 -28.67
N ASP A 502 -21.05 0.53 -29.53
CA ASP A 502 -21.27 1.41 -30.69
C ASP A 502 -21.63 2.83 -30.24
N ASP A 503 -22.43 2.94 -29.17
CA ASP A 503 -22.68 4.18 -28.45
C ASP A 503 -21.73 4.27 -27.24
N PRO A 504 -20.83 5.28 -27.17
CA PRO A 504 -19.87 5.40 -26.08
C PRO A 504 -20.55 5.48 -24.70
N LEU A 505 -19.96 4.82 -23.71
CA LEU A 505 -20.44 4.80 -22.33
C LEU A 505 -19.93 6.02 -21.55
N ASP A 506 -20.83 6.64 -20.78
CA ASP A 506 -20.46 7.62 -19.76
C ASP A 506 -20.21 6.93 -18.41
N LEU A 507 -18.93 6.80 -18.08
CA LEU A 507 -18.43 6.26 -16.82
C LEU A 507 -17.84 7.37 -15.92
N SER A 508 -18.05 8.65 -16.23
CA SER A 508 -17.48 9.76 -15.45
C SER A 508 -17.95 9.81 -14.00
N GLY A 509 -19.19 9.36 -13.74
CA GLY A 509 -19.76 9.20 -12.40
C GLY A 509 -19.59 7.81 -11.78
N ALA A 510 -18.79 6.93 -12.40
CA ALA A 510 -18.48 5.62 -11.86
C ALA A 510 -17.34 5.69 -10.85
N ALA A 511 -17.35 4.79 -9.89
CA ALA A 511 -16.23 4.61 -8.99
C ALA A 511 -15.37 3.39 -9.35
N CYS A 512 -16.02 2.31 -9.79
CA CYS A 512 -15.32 1.09 -10.18
C CYS A 512 -16.01 0.35 -11.33
N LEU A 513 -15.22 -0.48 -12.01
CA LEU A 513 -15.73 -1.56 -12.85
C LEU A 513 -15.81 -2.85 -12.04
N VAL A 514 -16.89 -3.61 -12.22
CA VAL A 514 -17.13 -4.87 -11.52
C VAL A 514 -17.30 -5.99 -12.53
N THR A 515 -16.62 -7.12 -12.31
CA THR A 515 -16.78 -8.33 -13.13
C THR A 515 -16.61 -9.56 -12.26
N ASP A 516 -17.50 -10.54 -12.42
CA ASP A 516 -17.33 -11.86 -11.82
C ASP A 516 -16.41 -12.67 -12.72
N THR A 517 -15.39 -13.29 -12.16
CA THR A 517 -14.35 -14.00 -12.90
C THR A 517 -14.12 -15.38 -12.32
N SER A 518 -13.63 -16.32 -13.12
CA SER A 518 -13.17 -17.61 -12.58
C SER A 518 -11.96 -18.12 -13.34
N ALA A 519 -11.10 -18.89 -12.66
CA ALA A 519 -9.99 -19.61 -13.29
C ALA A 519 -10.13 -21.11 -13.00
N PRO A 520 -9.77 -21.98 -13.95
CA PRO A 520 -9.92 -23.43 -13.80
C PRO A 520 -8.93 -24.01 -12.79
N GLU A 521 -9.26 -25.18 -12.24
CA GLU A 521 -8.33 -25.96 -11.42
C GLU A 521 -7.11 -26.41 -12.22
N GLY A 522 -5.95 -26.49 -11.56
CA GLY A 522 -4.71 -26.99 -12.15
C GLY A 522 -3.94 -26.00 -13.04
N GLN A 523 -4.53 -24.86 -13.41
CA GLN A 523 -3.85 -23.80 -14.15
C GLN A 523 -2.73 -23.17 -13.32
N ARG A 524 -1.56 -22.94 -13.95
CA ARG A 524 -0.35 -22.46 -13.26
C ARG A 524 0.07 -21.06 -13.65
N ALA A 525 -0.54 -20.47 -14.67
CA ALA A 525 -0.22 -19.15 -15.18
C ALA A 525 -0.26 -18.09 -14.05
N PRO A 526 0.89 -17.56 -13.61
CA PRO A 526 0.95 -16.62 -12.49
C PRO A 526 0.53 -15.21 -12.89
N THR A 527 0.08 -14.99 -14.13
CA THR A 527 -0.32 -13.67 -14.61
C THR A 527 -1.65 -13.21 -13.97
N PRO A 528 -1.77 -11.93 -13.57
CA PRO A 528 -3.05 -11.37 -13.16
C PRO A 528 -3.97 -11.18 -14.37
N LEU A 529 -5.28 -11.26 -14.12
CA LEU A 529 -6.29 -10.78 -15.05
C LEU A 529 -6.27 -9.24 -15.02
N ARG A 530 -6.47 -8.62 -16.18
CA ARG A 530 -6.40 -7.17 -16.40
C ARG A 530 -7.66 -6.66 -17.07
N ILE A 531 -7.95 -5.39 -16.83
CA ILE A 531 -8.97 -4.65 -17.54
C ILE A 531 -8.30 -3.54 -18.35
N ILE A 532 -8.60 -3.47 -19.65
CA ILE A 532 -8.19 -2.37 -20.53
C ILE A 532 -9.45 -1.60 -20.91
N VAL A 533 -9.41 -0.28 -20.76
CA VAL A 533 -10.46 0.62 -21.23
C VAL A 533 -9.94 1.48 -22.38
N ARG A 534 -10.81 1.78 -23.33
CA ARG A 534 -10.50 2.67 -24.47
C ARG A 534 -11.60 3.71 -24.62
N ASP A 535 -11.22 4.96 -24.81
CA ASP A 535 -12.14 6.06 -25.09
C ASP A 535 -12.36 6.28 -26.60
N ALA A 536 -13.32 7.14 -26.94
CA ALA A 536 -13.67 7.50 -28.32
C ALA A 536 -12.55 8.21 -29.08
N HIS A 537 -11.55 8.74 -28.37
CA HIS A 537 -10.38 9.36 -28.96
C HIS A 537 -9.24 8.36 -29.19
N GLY A 538 -9.40 7.13 -28.71
CA GLY A 538 -8.46 6.03 -28.89
C GLY A 538 -7.40 5.93 -27.80
N ALA A 539 -7.49 6.71 -26.72
CA ALA A 539 -6.59 6.54 -25.58
C ALA A 539 -6.92 5.24 -24.86
N GLU A 540 -5.89 4.50 -24.43
CA GLU A 540 -6.04 3.26 -23.67
C GLU A 540 -5.43 3.35 -22.27
N CYS A 541 -6.19 2.90 -21.29
CA CYS A 541 -5.73 2.71 -19.91
C CYS A 541 -5.89 1.26 -19.48
N ILE A 542 -5.07 0.82 -18.53
CA ILE A 542 -5.02 -0.55 -18.02
C ILE A 542 -4.94 -0.56 -16.49
N ALA A 543 -5.58 -1.55 -15.88
CA ALA A 543 -5.45 -1.86 -14.48
C ALA A 543 -5.45 -3.38 -14.26
N ASP A 544 -4.67 -3.85 -13.28
CA ASP A 544 -4.71 -5.23 -12.82
C ASP A 544 -5.90 -5.43 -11.87
N THR A 545 -6.56 -6.59 -11.97
CA THR A 545 -7.69 -6.96 -11.10
C THR A 545 -7.26 -7.60 -9.78
N GLU A 546 -5.95 -7.76 -9.55
CA GLU A 546 -5.34 -8.55 -8.46
C GLU A 546 -5.78 -10.04 -8.45
N ARG A 547 -6.54 -10.49 -9.44
CA ARG A 547 -6.96 -11.87 -9.65
C ARG A 547 -5.94 -12.62 -10.49
N HIS A 548 -5.09 -13.42 -9.84
CA HIS A 548 -4.16 -14.30 -10.55
C HIS A 548 -4.84 -15.52 -11.15
N LEU A 549 -4.50 -15.82 -12.41
CA LEU A 549 -5.02 -16.96 -13.17
C LEU A 549 -4.49 -18.32 -12.69
N SER A 550 -3.50 -18.33 -11.79
CA SER A 550 -3.01 -19.53 -11.09
C SER A 550 -3.84 -19.92 -9.87
N THR A 551 -4.82 -19.11 -9.48
CA THR A 551 -5.68 -19.36 -8.32
C THR A 551 -7.05 -19.81 -8.81
N PRO A 552 -7.51 -21.04 -8.56
CA PRO A 552 -8.80 -21.51 -9.08
C PRO A 552 -9.99 -20.85 -8.38
N GLY A 553 -11.19 -21.14 -8.86
CA GLY A 553 -12.45 -20.72 -8.24
C GLY A 553 -13.01 -19.40 -8.80
N GLN A 554 -14.10 -18.91 -8.23
CA GLN A 554 -14.74 -17.65 -8.62
C GLN A 554 -14.27 -16.49 -7.75
N VAL A 555 -14.13 -15.31 -8.37
CA VAL A 555 -13.75 -14.05 -7.72
C VAL A 555 -14.49 -12.90 -8.39
N ARG A 556 -15.18 -12.08 -7.59
CA ARG A 556 -15.71 -10.79 -8.03
C ARG A 556 -14.63 -9.73 -7.95
N CYS A 557 -14.23 -9.20 -9.09
CA CYS A 557 -13.23 -8.14 -9.18
C CYS A 557 -13.93 -6.77 -9.16
N HIS A 558 -13.42 -5.86 -8.35
CA HIS A 558 -13.75 -4.44 -8.31
C HIS A 558 -12.46 -3.67 -8.64
N VAL A 559 -12.45 -2.92 -9.73
CA VAL A 559 -11.28 -2.12 -10.14
C VAL A 559 -11.68 -0.66 -10.10
N LEU A 560 -11.09 0.12 -9.20
CA LEU A 560 -11.40 1.54 -9.08
C LEU A 560 -10.92 2.28 -10.34
N LEU A 561 -11.71 3.25 -10.81
CA LEU A 561 -11.37 4.03 -12.02
C LEU A 561 -10.05 4.79 -11.86
N ASN A 562 -9.72 5.24 -10.65
CA ASN A 562 -8.48 5.97 -10.35
C ASN A 562 -7.22 5.08 -10.33
N GLN A 563 -7.36 3.76 -10.45
CA GLN A 563 -6.23 2.82 -10.58
C GLN A 563 -5.84 2.55 -12.04
N PHE A 564 -6.63 3.02 -12.99
CA PHE A 564 -6.30 2.86 -14.41
C PHE A 564 -5.14 3.78 -14.77
N GLU A 565 -4.02 3.15 -15.11
CA GLU A 565 -2.87 3.85 -15.63
C GLU A 565 -2.89 3.84 -17.15
N ARG A 566 -2.31 4.87 -17.75
CA ARG A 566 -2.18 4.92 -19.20
C ARG A 566 -1.36 3.74 -19.69
N ALA A 567 -1.87 2.99 -20.66
CA ALA A 567 -1.19 1.81 -21.16
C ALA A 567 0.15 2.20 -21.80
N GLY A 568 1.23 1.44 -21.52
CA GLY A 568 2.57 1.76 -22.01
C GLY A 568 2.73 1.75 -23.55
N TRP A 569 1.77 1.15 -24.26
CA TRP A 569 1.68 1.16 -25.72
C TRP A 569 0.77 2.25 -26.28
N ASP A 570 0.07 3.00 -25.44
CA ASP A 570 -0.74 4.12 -25.88
C ASP A 570 0.14 5.19 -26.54
N ARG A 571 -0.26 5.62 -27.75
CA ARG A 571 0.49 6.58 -28.58
C ARG A 571 -0.31 7.86 -28.83
N THR A 572 -1.43 8.05 -28.16
CA THR A 572 -2.24 9.25 -28.37
C THR A 572 -1.53 10.46 -27.76
N ASP A 573 -1.77 11.66 -28.27
CA ASP A 573 -1.20 12.89 -27.68
C ASP A 573 -2.15 13.49 -26.61
N ILE A 574 -3.13 12.70 -26.14
CA ILE A 574 -4.19 13.15 -25.26
C ILE A 574 -3.69 13.12 -23.81
N PRO A 575 -3.78 14.22 -23.06
CA PRO A 575 -3.22 14.26 -21.70
C PRO A 575 -4.05 13.49 -20.67
N THR A 576 -5.36 13.36 -20.88
CA THR A 576 -6.30 12.75 -19.93
C THR A 576 -7.27 11.82 -20.65
N PHE A 577 -7.47 10.62 -20.09
CA PHE A 577 -8.47 9.67 -20.57
C PHE A 577 -9.89 10.22 -20.40
N ASP A 578 -10.74 10.11 -21.43
CA ASP A 578 -12.13 10.57 -21.37
C ASP A 578 -13.08 9.48 -20.88
N TRP A 579 -13.39 9.51 -19.58
CA TRP A 579 -14.34 8.59 -18.95
C TRP A 579 -15.79 8.80 -19.39
N SER A 580 -16.13 9.91 -20.04
CA SER A 580 -17.50 10.16 -20.52
C SER A 580 -17.80 9.52 -21.88
N ALA A 581 -16.78 8.97 -22.54
CA ALA A 581 -16.88 8.45 -23.90
C ALA A 581 -16.14 7.11 -24.08
N VAL A 582 -16.34 6.16 -23.17
CA VAL A 582 -15.67 4.84 -23.21
C VAL A 582 -16.29 3.95 -24.29
N THR A 583 -15.49 3.52 -25.27
CA THR A 583 -15.94 2.73 -26.42
C THR A 583 -15.67 1.24 -26.28
N SER A 584 -14.71 0.83 -25.45
CA SER A 584 -14.49 -0.60 -25.21
C SER A 584 -13.94 -0.89 -23.82
N ILE A 585 -14.39 -2.01 -23.24
CA ILE A 585 -13.84 -2.60 -22.02
C ILE A 585 -13.32 -4.00 -22.39
N ARG A 586 -12.06 -4.30 -22.09
CA ARG A 586 -11.42 -5.59 -22.40
C ARG A 586 -11.02 -6.27 -21.11
N ILE A 587 -11.39 -7.53 -20.94
CA ILE A 587 -11.07 -8.34 -19.75
C ILE A 587 -10.24 -9.54 -20.21
N GLY A 588 -9.07 -9.76 -19.60
CA GLY A 588 -8.19 -10.85 -20.02
C GLY A 588 -6.80 -10.79 -19.43
N TRP A 589 -5.82 -11.34 -20.13
CA TRP A 589 -4.43 -11.40 -19.68
C TRP A 589 -3.47 -11.01 -20.80
N GLY A 590 -2.30 -10.45 -20.46
CA GLY A 590 -1.26 -10.07 -21.42
C GLY A 590 0.11 -9.93 -20.75
N GLY A 591 1.18 -9.75 -21.52
CA GLY A 591 2.53 -9.69 -20.95
C GLY A 591 3.02 -11.03 -20.40
N TYR A 592 2.36 -12.14 -20.74
CA TYR A 592 2.67 -13.45 -20.17
C TYR A 592 3.65 -14.22 -21.06
N LEU A 593 4.79 -14.59 -20.49
CA LEU A 593 5.83 -15.41 -21.12
C LEU A 593 5.65 -16.88 -20.71
N GLY A 594 4.52 -17.47 -21.06
CA GLY A 594 4.19 -18.86 -20.72
C GLY A 594 5.00 -19.89 -21.52
N ALA A 595 4.76 -21.17 -21.26
CA ALA A 595 5.39 -22.27 -21.99
C ALA A 595 4.63 -22.59 -23.29
N GLU A 596 5.33 -23.12 -24.29
CA GLU A 596 4.67 -23.67 -25.49
C GLU A 596 3.69 -24.79 -25.10
N ASP A 597 2.55 -24.84 -25.78
CA ASP A 597 1.39 -25.72 -25.50
C ASP A 597 0.69 -25.50 -24.15
N GLU A 598 1.12 -24.53 -23.34
CA GLU A 598 0.37 -24.12 -22.15
C GLU A 598 -1.00 -23.56 -22.55
N THR A 599 -2.04 -23.90 -21.80
CA THR A 599 -3.38 -23.34 -21.97
C THR A 599 -3.71 -22.44 -20.80
N VAL A 600 -4.09 -21.19 -21.10
CA VAL A 600 -4.52 -20.20 -20.13
C VAL A 600 -5.96 -19.81 -20.42
N ALA A 601 -6.84 -20.08 -19.46
CA ALA A 601 -8.27 -19.84 -19.57
C ALA A 601 -8.81 -19.05 -18.36
N PHE A 602 -9.88 -18.32 -18.61
CA PHE A 602 -10.68 -17.66 -17.59
C PHE A 602 -12.14 -17.60 -18.02
N THR A 603 -13.04 -17.43 -17.04
CA THR A 603 -14.42 -17.01 -17.28
C THR A 603 -14.59 -15.59 -16.78
N CYS A 604 -15.39 -14.78 -17.46
CA CYS A 604 -15.82 -13.46 -16.99
C CYS A 604 -17.30 -13.21 -17.32
N THR A 605 -18.02 -12.51 -16.45
CA THR A 605 -19.31 -11.90 -16.80
C THR A 605 -19.08 -10.63 -17.61
N PRO A 606 -20.10 -10.11 -18.32
CA PRO A 606 -20.06 -8.74 -18.81
C PRO A 606 -19.71 -7.75 -17.68
N PRO A 607 -18.95 -6.68 -17.98
CA PRO A 607 -18.59 -5.69 -16.98
C PRO A 607 -19.83 -4.93 -16.52
N ARG A 608 -19.89 -4.69 -15.20
CA ARG A 608 -20.85 -3.81 -14.53
C ARG A 608 -20.14 -2.56 -14.04
N VAL A 609 -20.92 -1.54 -13.69
CA VAL A 609 -20.39 -0.32 -13.09
C VAL A 609 -20.86 -0.21 -11.64
N GLY A 610 -19.91 0.03 -10.74
CA GLY A 610 -20.17 0.41 -9.36
C GLY A 610 -20.12 1.92 -9.21
N ARG A 611 -21.17 2.52 -8.66
CA ARG A 611 -21.22 3.92 -8.27
C ARG A 611 -21.20 3.99 -6.74
N LEU A 612 -20.41 4.92 -6.21
CA LEU A 612 -20.37 5.20 -4.79
C LEU A 612 -21.28 6.40 -4.53
N ASP A 613 -22.25 6.25 -3.64
CA ASP A 613 -22.95 7.38 -3.04
C ASP A 613 -21.92 8.15 -2.19
N THR A 614 -21.32 9.19 -2.77
CA THR A 614 -20.44 10.09 -2.03
C THR A 614 -21.32 10.98 -1.16
N ARG A 615 -21.30 10.71 0.15
CA ARG A 615 -21.96 11.56 1.15
C ARG A 615 -21.05 12.63 1.69
#